data_AF-A0A9D1ZLN7-F1
#
_entry.id   AF-A0A9D1ZLN7-F1
#
_cell.length_a   1.000
_cell.length_b   1.000
_cell.length_c   1.000
_cell.angle_alpha   90.00
_cell.angle_beta   90.00
_cell.angle_gamma   90.00
#
_symmetry.space_group_name_H-M   'P 1'
#
loop_
_entity.id
_entity.type
_entity.pdbx_description
1 polymer ?
#
loop_
_entity_poly.entity_id
_entity_poly.type
_entity_poly.pdbx_seq_one_letter_code
_entity_poly.pdbx_strand_id
1 'polypeptide(L)'
;MNKKKIVLASTLAVLLAPSVLNNLPANHTVQAANTQLIGTVRRGGAATVDANGNYVRGGYLGNFTSWRLDQRITIGGNPYYEVATNQYVDATAMNISNGNQVLNPVQKEVSYVNAVKTITGSNAVVVNDNGYSLGVTLPNGTSWRVDQYKVINGYPYYRVATNEWVKALNFTSDYNGTNNTTTNTNTNVLKTITLRTNSVIYNGQGQNTGKTLPSNSSWKVSQEKNINGHQYYQVATNEWILATEDKNTSVFSNGATTGTLAKNIQLYNTASNSMTRSLSANTSWKISNVVENSAGYYFAQVSNNEWIPLGGSVFSDGLLQQELANSATYEPSFAISLFK
;
A
#
# COMPACT_ATOMS: atom_id res chain seq x y z
N MET A 1 -4.17 29.47 48.86
CA MET A 1 -4.40 30.36 47.70
C MET A 1 -3.49 29.95 46.56
N ASN A 2 -4.05 29.91 45.35
CA ASN A 2 -3.69 29.01 44.24
C ASN A 2 -2.39 29.33 43.49
N LYS A 3 -1.64 28.27 43.16
CA LYS A 3 -0.55 28.24 42.17
C LYS A 3 -1.15 28.35 40.76
N LYS A 4 -0.77 29.38 39.98
CA LYS A 4 -1.11 29.47 38.56
C LYS A 4 -0.18 28.53 37.77
N LYS A 5 -0.74 27.49 37.16
CA LYS A 5 -0.08 26.68 36.13
C LYS A 5 -0.23 27.40 34.80
N ILE A 6 0.88 27.77 34.18
CA ILE A 6 0.93 28.20 32.78
C ILE A 6 0.93 26.93 31.94
N VAL A 7 -0.12 26.73 31.14
CA VAL A 7 -0.15 25.70 30.10
C VAL A 7 0.17 26.41 28.80
N LEU A 8 1.35 26.12 28.23
CA LEU A 8 1.63 26.42 26.83
C LEU A 8 0.79 25.47 25.98
N ALA A 9 -0.24 26.00 25.31
CA ALA A 9 -0.90 25.29 24.22
C ALA A 9 -0.10 25.57 22.93
N SER A 10 0.69 24.60 22.49
CA SER A 10 1.29 24.59 21.16
C SER A 10 0.18 24.33 20.14
N THR A 11 -0.25 25.38 19.45
CA THR A 11 -1.17 25.30 18.32
C THR A 11 -0.49 24.59 17.15
N LEU A 12 -0.96 23.40 16.80
CA LEU A 12 -0.63 22.73 15.55
C LEU A 12 -1.30 23.48 14.40
N ALA A 13 -0.53 24.27 13.66
CA ALA A 13 -0.99 24.91 12.44
C ALA A 13 -1.14 23.84 11.34
N VAL A 14 -2.38 23.48 11.03
CA VAL A 14 -2.71 22.75 9.80
C VAL A 14 -2.55 23.74 8.65
N LEU A 15 -1.51 23.58 7.84
CA LEU A 15 -1.40 24.30 6.57
C LEU A 15 -2.55 23.86 5.67
N LEU A 16 -3.56 24.72 5.55
CA LEU A 16 -4.44 24.74 4.39
C LEU A 16 -3.52 24.88 3.16
N ALA A 17 -3.60 23.93 2.24
CA ALA A 17 -2.81 23.96 1.02
C ALA A 17 -2.99 25.32 0.31
N PRO A 18 -1.91 26.05 -0.02
CA PRO A 18 -2.02 27.22 -0.86
C PRO A 18 -2.43 26.78 -2.28
N SER A 19 -3.62 27.23 -2.68
CA SER A 19 -4.03 27.55 -4.05
C SER A 19 -3.20 26.97 -5.19
N VAL A 20 -3.64 25.84 -5.74
CA VAL A 20 -3.49 25.56 -7.18
C VAL A 20 -4.73 26.14 -7.86
N LEU A 21 -4.75 27.47 -7.97
CA LEU A 21 -5.79 28.22 -8.65
C LEU A 21 -5.42 28.26 -10.13
N ASN A 22 -5.90 27.28 -10.90
CA ASN A 22 -6.48 27.45 -12.23
C ASN A 22 -6.65 26.08 -12.92
N ASN A 23 -7.90 25.81 -13.32
CA ASN A 23 -8.39 24.70 -14.16
C ASN A 23 -8.88 23.42 -13.45
N LEU A 24 -9.88 23.54 -12.56
CA LEU A 24 -10.81 22.44 -12.27
C LEU A 24 -12.27 22.91 -12.45
N PRO A 25 -13.14 22.10 -13.09
CA PRO A 25 -14.55 22.44 -13.29
C PRO A 25 -15.30 22.57 -11.96
N ALA A 26 -16.10 23.62 -11.84
CA ALA A 26 -16.61 24.20 -10.58
C ALA A 26 -17.77 23.44 -9.88
N ASN A 27 -17.89 22.11 -10.02
CA ASN A 27 -19.05 21.36 -9.50
C ASN A 27 -18.70 20.30 -8.45
N HIS A 28 -17.85 20.62 -7.47
CA HIS A 28 -17.64 19.76 -6.31
C HIS A 28 -17.93 20.52 -5.02
N THR A 29 -19.13 20.32 -4.45
CA THR A 29 -19.46 20.77 -3.10
C THR A 29 -18.72 19.90 -2.10
N VAL A 30 -17.87 20.49 -1.26
CA VAL A 30 -17.18 19.79 -0.17
C VAL A 30 -18.10 19.83 1.04
N GLN A 31 -18.57 18.67 1.50
CA GLN A 31 -19.27 18.54 2.79
C GLN A 31 -18.23 18.57 3.92
N ALA A 32 -18.56 19.18 5.05
CA ALA A 32 -17.68 19.20 6.21
C ALA A 32 -17.69 17.83 6.89
N ALA A 33 -16.52 17.23 7.08
CA ALA A 33 -16.44 15.86 7.56
C ALA A 33 -16.91 15.69 9.01
N ASN A 34 -17.75 14.68 9.25
CA ASN A 34 -18.32 14.32 10.55
C ASN A 34 -17.39 13.45 11.41
N THR A 35 -16.22 13.06 10.90
CA THR A 35 -15.23 12.27 11.64
C THR A 35 -13.91 13.03 11.87
N GLN A 36 -13.12 12.58 12.85
CA GLN A 36 -11.77 13.08 13.10
C GLN A 36 -10.70 12.34 12.27
N LEU A 37 -11.10 11.44 11.37
CA LEU A 37 -10.18 10.62 10.59
C LEU A 37 -9.53 11.44 9.47
N ILE A 38 -8.24 11.20 9.27
CA ILE A 38 -7.45 11.76 8.17
C ILE A 38 -6.89 10.61 7.35
N GLY A 39 -7.18 10.57 6.06
CA GLY A 39 -6.57 9.67 5.10
C GLY A 39 -5.47 10.37 4.31
N THR A 40 -4.23 9.94 4.49
CA THR A 40 -3.08 10.36 3.67
C THR A 40 -2.87 9.36 2.54
N VAL A 41 -3.04 9.80 1.31
CA VAL A 41 -2.94 8.95 0.11
C VAL A 41 -1.52 8.40 -0.04
N ARG A 42 -1.39 7.10 -0.30
CA ARG A 42 -0.12 6.41 -0.56
C ARG A 42 0.37 6.71 -1.98
N ARG A 43 1.58 6.26 -2.32
CA ARG A 43 2.05 6.42 -3.70
C ARG A 43 1.29 5.50 -4.66
N GLY A 44 1.15 5.96 -5.89
CA GLY A 44 0.23 5.44 -6.90
C GLY A 44 -1.05 6.26 -6.96
N GLY A 45 -1.19 7.21 -6.03
CA GLY A 45 -2.37 8.01 -5.72
C GLY A 45 -3.62 7.17 -5.57
N ALA A 46 -4.76 7.84 -5.65
CA ALA A 46 -6.05 7.19 -5.51
C ALA A 46 -7.08 7.76 -6.49
N ALA A 47 -7.55 6.92 -7.39
CA ALA A 47 -8.78 7.21 -8.12
C ALA A 47 -9.98 7.17 -7.16
N THR A 48 -10.91 8.09 -7.37
CA THR A 48 -12.19 8.12 -6.65
C THR A 48 -13.27 7.41 -7.46
N VAL A 49 -14.21 6.79 -6.75
CA VAL A 49 -15.40 6.16 -7.31
C VAL A 49 -16.67 6.76 -6.69
N ASP A 50 -17.80 6.65 -7.38
CA ASP A 50 -19.11 6.94 -6.80
C ASP A 50 -19.56 5.83 -5.82
N ALA A 51 -20.69 6.03 -5.14
CA ALA A 51 -21.24 5.02 -4.22
C ALA A 51 -21.56 3.66 -4.87
N ASN A 52 -21.65 3.60 -6.20
CA ASN A 52 -21.88 2.36 -6.95
C ASN A 52 -20.57 1.70 -7.43
N GLY A 53 -19.41 2.34 -7.20
CA GLY A 53 -18.11 1.86 -7.63
C GLY A 53 -17.68 2.28 -9.03
N ASN A 54 -18.39 3.21 -9.68
CA ASN A 54 -17.99 3.74 -10.99
C ASN A 54 -16.95 4.84 -10.81
N TYR A 55 -15.93 4.88 -11.67
CA TYR A 55 -14.91 5.93 -11.64
C TYR A 55 -15.52 7.33 -11.83
N VAL A 56 -15.12 8.26 -10.96
CA VAL A 56 -15.51 9.66 -11.08
C VAL A 56 -14.54 10.37 -12.03
N ARG A 57 -15.06 11.01 -13.07
CA ARG A 57 -14.25 11.74 -14.05
C ARG A 57 -13.51 12.90 -13.38
N GLY A 58 -12.19 12.95 -13.57
CA GLY A 58 -11.31 13.94 -12.91
C GLY A 58 -11.09 13.68 -11.41
N GLY A 59 -11.68 12.64 -10.85
CA GLY A 59 -11.60 12.32 -9.43
C GLY A 59 -10.35 11.53 -9.10
N TYR A 60 -9.24 12.24 -8.89
CA TYR A 60 -7.95 11.68 -8.48
C TYR A 60 -7.38 12.43 -7.29
N LEU A 61 -6.89 11.68 -6.30
CA LEU A 61 -6.14 12.24 -5.19
C LEU A 61 -4.65 11.98 -5.41
N GLY A 62 -3.89 13.05 -5.47
CA GLY A 62 -2.44 13.00 -5.64
C GLY A 62 -1.74 12.34 -4.46
N ASN A 63 -0.54 11.81 -4.72
CA ASN A 63 0.30 11.16 -3.71
C ASN A 63 0.48 12.02 -2.46
N PHE A 64 0.38 11.40 -1.29
CA PHE A 64 0.62 12.01 0.03
C PHE A 64 -0.26 13.22 0.37
N THR A 65 -1.30 13.48 -0.43
CA THR A 65 -2.35 14.43 -0.04
C THR A 65 -3.16 13.86 1.11
N SER A 66 -3.54 14.71 2.06
CA SER A 66 -4.30 14.30 3.24
C SER A 66 -5.71 14.85 3.18
N TRP A 67 -6.68 13.98 3.41
CA TRP A 67 -8.10 14.25 3.26
C TRP A 67 -8.83 13.92 4.54
N ARG A 68 -9.80 14.75 4.92
CA ARG A 68 -10.73 14.38 5.98
C ARG A 68 -11.62 13.27 5.44
N LEU A 69 -11.81 12.24 6.24
CA LEU A 69 -12.64 11.11 5.86
C LEU A 69 -14.01 11.24 6.50
N ASP A 70 -15.04 10.91 5.74
CA ASP A 70 -16.41 10.88 6.18
C ASP A 70 -16.88 9.45 6.43
N GLN A 71 -18.11 9.12 6.03
CA GLN A 71 -18.66 7.79 6.13
C GLN A 71 -17.80 6.76 5.41
N ARG A 72 -17.76 5.56 5.99
CA ARG A 72 -17.18 4.37 5.39
C ARG A 72 -18.29 3.55 4.73
N ILE A 73 -18.07 3.18 3.47
CA ILE A 73 -18.93 2.23 2.73
C ILE A 73 -18.12 1.01 2.30
N THR A 74 -18.81 0.00 1.76
CA THR A 74 -18.17 -1.20 1.20
C THR A 74 -18.59 -1.38 -0.25
N ILE A 75 -17.61 -1.44 -1.16
CA ILE A 75 -17.82 -1.67 -2.59
C ILE A 75 -17.04 -2.93 -2.96
N GLY A 76 -17.75 -3.95 -3.44
CA GLY A 76 -17.13 -5.23 -3.83
C GLY A 76 -16.34 -5.91 -2.70
N GLY A 77 -16.77 -5.73 -1.44
CA GLY A 77 -16.11 -6.27 -0.26
C GLY A 77 -14.91 -5.48 0.25
N ASN A 78 -14.50 -4.41 -0.44
CA ASN A 78 -13.41 -3.53 0.00
C ASN A 78 -13.96 -2.29 0.71
N PRO A 79 -13.31 -1.83 1.79
CA PRO A 79 -13.70 -0.61 2.49
C PRO A 79 -13.30 0.65 1.71
N TYR A 80 -14.22 1.59 1.58
CA TYR A 80 -13.99 2.91 1.01
C TYR A 80 -14.40 4.00 2.00
N TYR A 81 -13.71 5.14 1.97
CA TYR A 81 -14.07 6.34 2.73
C TYR A 81 -14.50 7.45 1.79
N GLU A 82 -15.57 8.15 2.16
CA GLU A 82 -15.98 9.38 1.48
C GLU A 82 -14.93 10.48 1.73
N VAL A 83 -14.51 11.15 0.65
CA VAL A 83 -13.55 12.27 0.67
C VAL A 83 -14.15 13.57 0.13
N ALA A 84 -15.27 13.48 -0.60
CA ALA A 84 -16.11 14.57 -1.07
C ALA A 84 -17.50 14.01 -1.41
N THR A 85 -18.49 14.88 -1.68
CA THR A 85 -19.87 14.47 -1.99
C THR A 85 -19.90 13.39 -3.06
N ASN A 86 -20.33 12.18 -2.70
CA ASN A 86 -20.39 11.00 -3.57
C ASN A 86 -19.06 10.66 -4.27
N GLN A 87 -17.92 10.91 -3.61
CA GLN A 87 -16.59 10.49 -4.04
C GLN A 87 -15.92 9.70 -2.94
N TYR A 88 -15.54 8.47 -3.28
CA TYR A 88 -15.06 7.47 -2.35
C TYR A 88 -13.67 6.97 -2.76
N VAL A 89 -12.79 6.82 -1.77
CA VAL A 89 -11.43 6.30 -1.97
C VAL A 89 -11.25 4.98 -1.25
N ASP A 90 -10.65 4.03 -1.94
CA ASP A 90 -10.27 2.73 -1.40
C ASP A 90 -9.34 2.92 -0.20
N ALA A 91 -9.72 2.39 0.96
CA ALA A 91 -8.97 2.55 2.19
C ALA A 91 -7.54 1.97 2.10
N THR A 92 -7.27 1.01 1.20
CA THR A 92 -5.91 0.49 1.02
C THR A 92 -4.99 1.48 0.31
N ALA A 93 -5.55 2.46 -0.39
CA ALA A 93 -4.78 3.50 -1.05
C ALA A 93 -4.32 4.58 -0.07
N MET A 94 -4.66 4.49 1.22
CA MET A 94 -4.40 5.54 2.20
C MET A 94 -3.76 5.00 3.48
N ASN A 95 -2.98 5.85 4.16
CA ASN A 95 -2.72 5.75 5.58
C ASN A 95 -3.79 6.55 6.33
N ILE A 96 -4.61 5.88 7.12
CA ILE A 96 -5.72 6.46 7.88
C ILE A 96 -5.24 6.67 9.30
N SER A 97 -5.36 7.89 9.81
CA SER A 97 -4.99 8.26 11.17
C SER A 97 -6.14 8.91 11.92
N ASN A 98 -6.08 8.81 13.24
CA ASN A 98 -6.86 9.62 14.17
C ASN A 98 -5.88 10.33 15.11
N GLY A 99 -5.69 11.64 14.91
CA GLY A 99 -4.61 12.38 15.55
C GLY A 99 -3.23 11.82 15.17
N ASN A 100 -2.41 11.49 16.18
CA ASN A 100 -1.05 10.97 15.98
C ASN A 100 -0.98 9.45 15.78
N GLN A 101 -2.11 8.75 15.82
CA GLN A 101 -2.17 7.30 15.65
C GLN A 101 -2.59 6.93 14.25
N VAL A 102 -1.73 6.23 13.52
CA VAL A 102 -2.10 5.57 12.27
C VAL A 102 -2.92 4.33 12.63
N LEU A 103 -4.17 4.30 12.19
CA LEU A 103 -5.12 3.23 12.45
C LEU A 103 -4.95 2.05 11.48
N ASN A 104 -4.33 2.26 10.31
CA ASN A 104 -4.07 1.19 9.35
C ASN A 104 -2.56 1.03 9.00
N PRO A 105 -2.03 -0.19 9.03
CA PRO A 105 -1.06 -0.61 8.04
C PRO A 105 -1.70 -1.75 7.23
N VAL A 106 -2.04 -1.48 5.97
CA VAL A 106 -2.65 -2.48 5.06
C VAL A 106 -3.73 -3.32 5.78
N GLN A 107 -4.67 -2.73 6.53
CA GLN A 107 -5.77 -3.53 7.09
C GLN A 107 -6.77 -3.81 5.97
N LYS A 108 -6.60 -4.97 5.31
CA LYS A 108 -7.71 -5.65 4.68
C LYS A 108 -8.54 -6.24 5.81
N GLU A 109 -9.73 -5.70 5.98
CA GLU A 109 -10.78 -6.30 6.80
C GLU A 109 -10.95 -7.75 6.38
N VAL A 110 -11.15 -8.61 7.37
CA VAL A 110 -11.15 -10.07 7.27
C VAL A 110 -11.84 -10.56 5.99
N SER A 111 -11.12 -11.29 5.13
CA SER A 111 -11.69 -12.04 4.02
C SER A 111 -12.00 -13.46 4.50
N TYR A 112 -13.20 -13.97 4.23
CA TYR A 112 -13.51 -15.36 4.53
C TYR A 112 -12.85 -16.28 3.49
N VAL A 113 -12.21 -17.34 3.96
CA VAL A 113 -11.64 -18.42 3.15
C VAL A 113 -12.18 -19.75 3.66
N ASN A 114 -12.02 -20.84 2.92
CA ASN A 114 -12.38 -22.17 3.41
C ASN A 114 -11.48 -23.19 2.72
N ALA A 115 -10.29 -23.42 3.29
CA ALA A 115 -9.29 -24.29 2.70
C ALA A 115 -8.57 -25.10 3.79
N VAL A 116 -7.92 -26.19 3.39
CA VAL A 116 -6.91 -26.88 4.23
C VAL A 116 -5.54 -26.51 3.67
N LYS A 117 -4.64 -26.06 4.55
CA LYS A 117 -3.26 -25.65 4.18
C LYS A 117 -2.24 -26.32 5.09
N THR A 118 -1.07 -26.65 4.56
CA THR A 118 -0.02 -27.38 5.28
C THR A 118 1.11 -26.44 5.70
N ILE A 119 1.59 -26.53 6.94
CA ILE A 119 2.75 -25.77 7.41
C ILE A 119 4.02 -26.28 6.73
N THR A 120 4.85 -25.39 6.20
CA THR A 120 6.09 -25.74 5.48
C THR A 120 7.30 -24.92 5.94
N GLY A 121 8.49 -25.49 5.79
CA GLY A 121 9.78 -24.84 6.05
C GLY A 121 10.23 -24.94 7.51
N SER A 122 9.40 -24.52 8.46
CA SER A 122 9.67 -24.61 9.90
C SER A 122 8.40 -24.55 10.74
N ASN A 123 8.49 -24.73 12.06
CA ASN A 123 7.35 -24.58 12.94
C ASN A 123 6.80 -23.13 12.89
N ALA A 124 5.49 -22.98 12.76
CA ALA A 124 4.85 -21.70 12.57
C ALA A 124 4.37 -21.11 13.90
N VAL A 125 4.78 -19.89 14.23
CA VAL A 125 4.29 -19.18 15.43
C VAL A 125 2.82 -18.77 15.25
N VAL A 126 2.02 -19.02 16.28
CA VAL A 126 0.61 -18.58 16.37
C VAL A 126 0.52 -17.25 17.10
N VAL A 127 -0.24 -16.31 16.54
CA VAL A 127 -0.48 -14.99 17.11
C VAL A 127 -1.97 -14.71 17.30
N ASN A 128 -2.29 -13.77 18.19
CA ASN A 128 -3.66 -13.32 18.41
C ASN A 128 -4.13 -12.31 17.36
N ASP A 129 -5.36 -11.80 17.51
CA ASP A 129 -5.98 -10.87 16.57
C ASP A 129 -5.17 -9.58 16.33
N ASN A 130 -4.34 -9.20 17.30
CA ASN A 130 -3.50 -8.01 17.28
C ASN A 130 -2.03 -8.33 16.90
N GLY A 131 -1.70 -9.61 16.64
CA GLY A 131 -0.36 -10.04 16.24
C GLY A 131 0.60 -10.35 17.39
N TYR A 132 0.12 -10.43 18.62
CA TYR A 132 0.95 -10.86 19.75
C TYR A 132 1.08 -12.38 19.78
N SER A 133 2.29 -12.89 19.97
CA SER A 133 2.55 -14.34 20.08
C SER A 133 1.78 -14.93 21.26
N LEU A 134 1.17 -16.09 21.03
CA LEU A 134 0.51 -16.88 22.08
C LEU A 134 1.46 -17.88 22.76
N GLY A 135 2.75 -17.90 22.37
CA GLY A 135 3.72 -18.87 22.88
C GLY A 135 3.54 -20.29 22.34
N VAL A 136 2.64 -20.46 21.37
CA VAL A 136 2.34 -21.75 20.72
C VAL A 136 2.89 -21.74 19.29
N THR A 137 3.33 -22.92 18.83
CA THR A 137 3.75 -23.12 17.44
C THR A 137 3.03 -24.32 16.82
N LEU A 138 2.77 -24.26 15.52
CA LEU A 138 2.26 -25.37 14.73
C LEU A 138 3.43 -26.11 14.07
N PRO A 139 3.57 -27.44 14.24
CA PRO A 139 4.70 -28.18 13.69
C PRO A 139 4.75 -28.17 12.15
N ASN A 140 5.96 -28.14 11.59
CA ASN A 140 6.18 -28.33 10.16
C ASN A 140 5.55 -29.65 9.64
N GLY A 141 4.88 -29.60 8.48
CA GLY A 141 4.18 -30.74 7.88
C GLY A 141 2.75 -30.97 8.37
N THR A 142 2.27 -30.22 9.36
CA THR A 142 0.87 -30.34 9.83
C THR A 142 -0.11 -29.56 8.96
N SER A 143 -1.31 -30.10 8.74
CA SER A 143 -2.36 -29.48 7.92
C SER A 143 -3.45 -28.87 8.79
N TRP A 144 -3.88 -27.66 8.44
CA TRP A 144 -4.85 -26.88 9.21
C TRP A 144 -5.94 -26.34 8.31
N ARG A 145 -7.19 -26.42 8.78
CA ARG A 145 -8.28 -25.71 8.13
C ARG A 145 -8.16 -24.22 8.43
N VAL A 146 -8.26 -23.40 7.40
CA VAL A 146 -8.24 -21.95 7.49
C VAL A 146 -9.56 -21.38 6.99
N ASP A 147 -10.17 -20.51 7.79
CA ASP A 147 -11.52 -19.99 7.53
C ASP A 147 -11.58 -18.47 7.33
N GLN A 148 -10.49 -17.78 7.67
CA GLN A 148 -10.36 -16.36 7.49
C GLN A 148 -8.93 -15.98 7.09
N TYR A 149 -8.85 -14.88 6.36
CA TYR A 149 -7.63 -14.23 5.94
C TYR A 149 -7.68 -12.80 6.43
N LYS A 150 -6.61 -12.31 7.03
CA LYS A 150 -6.51 -10.89 7.37
C LYS A 150 -5.08 -10.44 7.31
N VAL A 151 -4.90 -9.13 7.28
CA VAL A 151 -3.58 -8.55 7.36
C VAL A 151 -3.34 -8.03 8.78
N ILE A 152 -2.31 -8.56 9.44
CA ILE A 152 -1.87 -8.12 10.76
C ILE A 152 -0.51 -7.46 10.58
N ASN A 153 -0.40 -6.19 10.96
CA ASN A 153 0.87 -5.45 10.89
C ASN A 153 1.55 -5.47 9.50
N GLY A 154 0.75 -5.41 8.42
CA GLY A 154 1.27 -5.42 7.04
C GLY A 154 1.53 -6.81 6.45
N TYR A 155 1.20 -7.89 7.16
CA TYR A 155 1.43 -9.26 6.74
C TYR A 155 0.15 -10.05 6.54
N PRO A 156 0.05 -10.90 5.50
CA PRO A 156 -1.06 -11.82 5.37
C PRO A 156 -1.01 -12.90 6.46
N TYR A 157 -2.14 -13.16 7.10
CA TYR A 157 -2.36 -14.24 8.04
C TYR A 157 -3.61 -15.03 7.66
N TYR A 158 -3.57 -16.33 7.91
CA TYR A 158 -4.74 -17.18 7.93
C TYR A 158 -5.15 -17.49 9.37
N ARG A 159 -6.45 -17.49 9.63
CA ARG A 159 -7.00 -17.92 10.90
C ARG A 159 -7.07 -19.43 10.93
N VAL A 160 -6.51 -20.03 11.98
CA VAL A 160 -6.52 -21.48 12.22
C VAL A 160 -7.49 -21.88 13.32
N ALA A 161 -7.79 -20.95 14.24
CA ALA A 161 -8.81 -21.07 15.28
C ALA A 161 -9.28 -19.68 15.73
N THR A 162 -10.30 -19.60 16.59
CA THR A 162 -10.80 -18.34 17.14
C THR A 162 -9.67 -17.54 17.78
N ASN A 163 -9.45 -16.30 17.30
CA ASN A 163 -8.37 -15.43 17.77
C ASN A 163 -6.95 -16.04 17.59
N GLU A 164 -6.76 -16.99 16.67
CA GLU A 164 -5.48 -17.62 16.39
C GLU A 164 -5.13 -17.53 14.90
N TRP A 165 -4.01 -16.88 14.63
CA TRP A 165 -3.59 -16.53 13.29
C TRP A 165 -2.18 -17.01 13.02
N VAL A 166 -1.95 -17.52 11.82
CA VAL A 166 -0.64 -17.95 11.35
C VAL A 166 -0.30 -17.24 10.06
N LYS A 167 0.94 -16.76 9.97
CA LYS A 167 1.43 -16.00 8.82
C LYS A 167 1.25 -16.83 7.55
N ALA A 168 0.65 -16.24 6.51
CA ALA A 168 0.29 -16.98 5.31
C ALA A 168 1.50 -17.63 4.61
N LEU A 169 2.69 -17.02 4.72
CA LEU A 169 3.95 -17.54 4.20
C LEU A 169 4.39 -18.86 4.85
N ASN A 170 3.90 -19.16 6.07
CA ASN A 170 4.24 -20.42 6.75
C ASN A 170 3.43 -21.60 6.20
N PHE A 171 2.44 -21.35 5.34
CA PHE A 171 1.67 -22.38 4.67
C PHE A 171 2.20 -22.66 3.26
N THR A 172 1.90 -23.86 2.75
CA THR A 172 1.99 -24.18 1.32
C THR A 172 1.31 -23.10 0.51
N SER A 173 2.08 -22.39 -0.32
CA SER A 173 1.52 -21.55 -1.35
C SER A 173 0.79 -22.43 -2.36
N ASP A 174 -0.40 -22.03 -2.81
CA ASP A 174 -1.06 -22.62 -3.99
C ASP A 174 -0.30 -22.24 -5.30
N TYR A 175 0.90 -21.68 -5.15
CA TYR A 175 1.80 -21.22 -6.18
C TYR A 175 2.87 -22.28 -6.45
N ASN A 176 2.80 -22.90 -7.64
CA ASN A 176 3.88 -23.69 -8.24
C ASN A 176 4.98 -22.74 -8.75
N GLY A 177 5.69 -22.09 -7.84
CA GLY A 177 6.89 -21.32 -8.17
C GLY A 177 7.95 -21.55 -7.12
N THR A 178 9.04 -22.17 -7.58
CA THR A 178 10.36 -22.33 -6.97
C THR A 178 10.52 -21.81 -5.54
N ASN A 179 10.83 -22.74 -4.63
CA ASN A 179 11.31 -22.53 -3.27
C ASN A 179 12.30 -21.34 -3.20
N ASN A 180 11.82 -20.15 -2.84
CA ASN A 180 12.67 -19.06 -2.39
C ASN A 180 12.66 -19.10 -0.87
N THR A 181 13.59 -19.88 -0.31
CA THR A 181 13.99 -19.74 1.09
C THR A 181 14.48 -18.31 1.29
N THR A 182 13.64 -17.41 1.79
CA THR A 182 14.07 -16.06 2.17
C THR A 182 14.95 -16.16 3.40
N THR A 183 16.25 -16.31 3.19
CA THR A 183 17.24 -16.07 4.23
C THR A 183 17.21 -14.58 4.57
N ASN A 184 16.80 -14.26 5.80
CA ASN A 184 16.93 -12.91 6.36
C ASN A 184 18.41 -12.62 6.67
N THR A 185 19.25 -12.61 5.65
CA THR A 185 20.65 -12.21 5.78
C THR A 185 20.71 -10.70 5.62
N ASN A 186 21.13 -10.01 6.68
CA ASN A 186 21.51 -8.61 6.55
C ASN A 186 22.82 -8.57 5.77
N THR A 187 22.86 -7.83 4.67
CA THR A 187 24.11 -7.49 4.00
C THR A 187 24.52 -6.09 4.45
N ASN A 188 25.76 -5.97 4.94
CA ASN A 188 26.29 -4.66 5.32
C ASN A 188 26.57 -3.86 4.06
N VAL A 189 25.96 -2.68 3.97
CA VAL A 189 26.12 -1.76 2.85
C VAL A 189 26.34 -0.39 3.44
N LEU A 190 27.48 0.23 3.16
CA LEU A 190 27.76 1.61 3.54
C LEU A 190 27.59 2.50 2.31
N LYS A 191 26.41 3.09 2.16
CA LYS A 191 26.14 4.08 1.11
C LYS A 191 25.31 5.24 1.64
N THR A 192 25.38 6.37 0.95
CA THR A 192 24.44 7.48 1.16
C THR A 192 23.33 7.35 0.13
N ILE A 193 22.08 7.34 0.59
CA ILE A 193 20.90 7.41 -0.26
C ILE A 193 20.32 8.81 -0.22
N THR A 194 19.54 9.17 -1.23
CA THR A 194 18.75 10.40 -1.23
C THR A 194 17.30 10.04 -1.48
N LEU A 195 16.41 10.41 -0.56
CA LEU A 195 15.02 10.01 -0.63
C LEU A 195 14.31 10.76 -1.76
N ARG A 196 13.58 10.03 -2.61
CA ARG A 196 12.76 10.66 -3.67
C ARG A 196 11.57 11.43 -3.11
N THR A 197 11.16 11.13 -1.89
CA THR A 197 9.90 11.56 -1.27
C THR A 197 9.92 11.39 0.25
N ASN A 198 8.83 11.77 0.91
CA ASN A 198 8.61 11.36 2.29
C ASN A 198 8.51 9.84 2.37
N SER A 199 9.31 9.22 3.23
CA SER A 199 9.44 7.77 3.30
C SER A 199 9.04 7.26 4.67
N VAL A 200 8.13 6.29 4.69
CA VAL A 200 7.67 5.63 5.92
C VAL A 200 8.81 4.81 6.54
N ILE A 201 8.95 4.90 7.86
CA ILE A 201 9.89 4.06 8.62
C ILE A 201 9.17 2.80 9.10
N TYR A 202 9.80 1.66 8.85
CA TYR A 202 9.43 0.33 9.30
C TYR A 202 10.42 -0.18 10.34
N ASN A 203 9.99 -1.09 11.21
CA ASN A 203 10.91 -1.78 12.11
C ASN A 203 11.55 -3.02 11.45
N GLY A 204 12.46 -3.70 12.15
CA GLY A 204 13.17 -4.88 11.64
C GLY A 204 12.29 -6.09 11.35
N GLN A 205 11.02 -6.05 11.75
CA GLN A 205 9.96 -6.99 11.44
C GLN A 205 9.01 -6.46 10.35
N GLY A 206 9.33 -5.38 9.64
CA GLY A 206 8.50 -4.84 8.55
C GLY A 206 7.24 -4.09 9.00
N GLN A 207 7.12 -3.73 10.27
CA GLN A 207 5.93 -3.04 10.79
C GLN A 207 6.13 -1.52 10.66
N ASN A 208 5.16 -0.81 10.08
CA ASN A 208 5.15 0.65 9.98
C ASN A 208 5.16 1.27 11.39
N THR A 209 6.07 2.22 11.62
CA THR A 209 6.25 2.89 12.92
C THR A 209 5.40 4.17 13.08
N GLY A 210 4.70 4.60 12.04
CA GLY A 210 3.99 5.88 11.97
C GLY A 210 4.89 7.10 11.75
N LYS A 211 6.22 6.90 11.75
CA LYS A 211 7.19 7.96 11.46
C LYS A 211 7.54 8.01 9.97
N THR A 212 7.96 9.18 9.53
CA THR A 212 8.43 9.40 8.16
C THR A 212 9.74 10.16 8.14
N LEU A 213 10.58 9.88 7.15
CA LEU A 213 11.72 10.71 6.79
C LEU A 213 11.32 11.71 5.69
N PRO A 214 11.84 12.95 5.69
CA PRO A 214 11.46 13.95 4.69
C PRO A 214 12.00 13.66 3.28
N SER A 215 11.26 14.07 2.26
CA SER A 215 11.74 14.07 0.87
C SER A 215 13.04 14.83 0.69
N ASN A 216 13.85 14.41 -0.28
CA ASN A 216 15.15 14.99 -0.62
C ASN A 216 16.20 15.00 0.51
N SER A 217 15.91 14.42 1.67
CA SER A 217 16.91 14.22 2.72
C SER A 217 17.85 13.07 2.34
N SER A 218 19.10 13.17 2.78
CA SER A 218 20.12 12.16 2.54
C SER A 218 20.45 11.41 3.82
N TRP A 219 20.55 10.09 3.71
CA TRP A 219 20.76 9.20 4.85
C TRP A 219 21.91 8.24 4.55
N LYS A 220 22.77 8.06 5.54
CA LYS A 220 23.72 6.94 5.52
C LYS A 220 22.95 5.69 5.87
N VAL A 221 23.07 4.68 5.03
CA VAL A 221 22.53 3.35 5.31
C VAL A 221 23.68 2.43 5.67
N SER A 222 23.44 1.54 6.62
CA SER A 222 24.44 0.59 7.16
C SER A 222 24.21 -0.84 6.71
N GLN A 223 22.96 -1.18 6.40
CA GLN A 223 22.55 -2.53 6.04
C GLN A 223 21.43 -2.47 5.02
N GLU A 224 21.34 -3.52 4.20
CA GLU A 224 20.14 -3.85 3.46
C GLU A 224 19.61 -5.21 3.93
N LYS A 225 18.29 -5.37 3.84
CA LYS A 225 17.60 -6.57 4.31
C LYS A 225 16.36 -6.81 3.46
N ASN A 226 16.12 -8.05 3.09
CA ASN A 226 14.83 -8.43 2.54
C ASN A 226 13.84 -8.71 3.66
N ILE A 227 12.71 -8.02 3.64
CA ILE A 227 11.59 -8.26 4.54
C ILE A 227 10.39 -8.54 3.64
N ASN A 228 9.99 -9.82 3.59
CA ASN A 228 8.79 -10.30 2.88
C ASN A 228 8.88 -10.22 1.36
N GLY A 229 10.09 -10.36 0.81
CA GLY A 229 10.30 -10.23 -0.63
C GLY A 229 10.55 -8.79 -1.10
N HIS A 230 10.49 -7.80 -0.20
CA HIS A 230 10.88 -6.43 -0.51
C HIS A 230 12.24 -6.10 0.10
N GLN A 231 13.06 -5.35 -0.62
CA GLN A 231 14.34 -4.90 -0.14
C GLN A 231 14.18 -3.62 0.69
N TYR A 232 14.87 -3.56 1.83
CA TYR A 232 14.88 -2.40 2.73
C TYR A 232 16.30 -1.93 2.98
N TYR A 233 16.44 -0.63 3.27
CA TYR A 233 17.67 -0.04 3.78
C TYR A 233 17.51 0.39 5.24
N GLN A 234 18.51 0.06 6.05
CA GLN A 234 18.59 0.47 7.45
C GLN A 234 19.09 1.91 7.54
N VAL A 235 18.29 2.79 8.14
CA VAL A 235 18.63 4.21 8.35
C VAL A 235 19.03 4.50 9.79
N ALA A 236 18.59 3.67 10.74
CA ALA A 236 19.02 3.68 12.13
C ALA A 236 18.78 2.30 12.78
N THR A 237 19.14 2.14 14.06
CA THR A 237 18.90 0.90 14.81
C THR A 237 17.41 0.55 14.81
N ASN A 238 17.07 -0.60 14.21
CA ASN A 238 15.70 -1.08 14.05
C ASN A 238 14.78 -0.12 13.27
N GLU A 239 15.32 0.75 12.42
CA GLU A 239 14.56 1.65 11.54
C GLU A 239 14.98 1.43 10.09
N TRP A 240 13.99 1.09 9.25
CA TRP A 240 14.16 0.61 7.89
C TRP A 240 13.21 1.35 6.96
N ILE A 241 13.63 1.57 5.71
CA ILE A 241 12.77 2.12 4.65
C ILE A 241 12.83 1.19 3.44
N LEU A 242 11.79 1.19 2.59
CA LEU A 242 11.85 0.47 1.31
C LEU A 242 13.04 0.97 0.49
N ALA A 243 13.79 0.06 -0.12
CA ALA A 243 14.97 0.41 -0.91
C ALA A 243 14.60 1.31 -2.10
N THR A 244 13.42 1.10 -2.69
CA THR A 244 12.87 1.95 -3.76
C THR A 244 12.49 3.36 -3.31
N GLU A 245 12.66 3.73 -2.05
CA GLU A 245 12.56 5.13 -1.61
C GLU A 245 13.84 5.93 -1.95
N ASP A 246 14.95 5.25 -2.22
CA ASP A 246 16.17 5.87 -2.76
C ASP A 246 15.94 6.26 -4.24
N LYS A 247 16.27 7.50 -4.60
CA LYS A 247 16.18 8.02 -5.97
C LYS A 247 16.88 7.14 -7.00
N ASN A 248 17.94 6.45 -6.60
CA ASN A 248 18.77 5.64 -7.49
C ASN A 248 18.40 4.15 -7.48
N THR A 249 17.34 3.76 -6.77
CA THR A 249 16.91 2.37 -6.69
C THR A 249 15.56 2.17 -7.40
N SER A 250 15.48 1.11 -8.19
CA SER A 250 14.28 0.71 -8.94
C SER A 250 13.91 -0.73 -8.62
N VAL A 251 12.61 -1.03 -8.59
CA VAL A 251 12.12 -2.41 -8.50
C VAL A 251 12.50 -3.23 -9.74
N PHE A 252 12.87 -2.56 -10.84
CA PHE A 252 13.26 -3.17 -12.10
C PHE A 252 14.77 -3.39 -12.26
N SER A 253 15.58 -3.12 -11.22
CA SER A 253 17.05 -3.27 -11.29
C SER A 253 17.51 -4.68 -11.69
N ASN A 254 16.69 -5.70 -11.41
CA ASN A 254 16.93 -7.10 -11.78
C ASN A 254 15.98 -7.61 -12.89
N GLY A 255 15.40 -6.69 -13.68
CA GLY A 255 14.42 -7.01 -14.72
C GLY A 255 12.97 -6.87 -14.24
N ALA A 256 12.05 -7.48 -14.99
CA ALA A 256 10.63 -7.39 -14.71
C ALA A 256 10.27 -7.99 -13.33
N THR A 257 9.37 -7.32 -12.61
CA THR A 257 8.79 -7.86 -11.37
C THR A 257 7.46 -8.56 -11.66
N THR A 258 6.93 -9.34 -10.71
CA THR A 258 5.64 -10.03 -10.87
C THR A 258 4.65 -9.54 -9.82
N GLY A 259 3.47 -9.09 -10.26
CA GLY A 259 2.36 -8.71 -9.38
C GLY A 259 1.17 -9.64 -9.53
N THR A 260 0.55 -10.01 -8.42
CA THR A 260 -0.72 -10.78 -8.41
C THR A 260 -1.88 -9.84 -8.17
N LEU A 261 -2.87 -9.88 -9.06
CA LEU A 261 -4.02 -8.99 -8.99
C LEU A 261 -4.94 -9.34 -7.81
N ALA A 262 -5.31 -8.33 -7.01
CA ALA A 262 -6.28 -8.51 -5.93
C ALA A 262 -7.74 -8.44 -6.39
N LYS A 263 -7.99 -7.90 -7.59
CA LYS A 263 -9.32 -7.74 -8.18
C LYS A 263 -9.25 -7.83 -9.70
N ASN A 264 -10.41 -7.92 -10.35
CA ASN A 264 -10.49 -7.81 -11.80
C ASN A 264 -10.09 -6.38 -12.21
N ILE A 265 -9.24 -6.26 -13.23
CA ILE A 265 -8.75 -4.95 -13.69
C ILE A 265 -8.89 -4.86 -15.21
N GLN A 266 -9.50 -3.78 -15.70
CA GLN A 266 -9.53 -3.45 -17.12
C GLN A 266 -8.19 -2.84 -17.55
N LEU A 267 -7.70 -3.25 -18.72
CA LEU A 267 -6.42 -2.78 -19.27
C LEU A 267 -6.61 -1.55 -20.16
N TYR A 268 -5.69 -0.60 -20.05
CA TYR A 268 -5.50 0.44 -21.04
C TYR A 268 -4.61 -0.08 -22.18
N ASN A 269 -5.01 0.15 -23.42
CA ASN A 269 -4.24 -0.24 -24.59
C ASN A 269 -3.72 0.99 -25.35
N THR A 270 -2.41 1.16 -25.43
CA THR A 270 -1.75 2.31 -26.07
C THR A 270 -1.94 2.38 -27.59
N ALA A 271 -2.13 1.24 -28.27
CA ALA A 271 -2.35 1.22 -29.73
C ALA A 271 -3.76 1.71 -30.11
N SER A 272 -4.77 1.35 -29.30
CA SER A 272 -6.15 1.78 -29.51
C SER A 272 -6.52 3.07 -28.77
N ASN A 273 -5.65 3.54 -27.87
CA ASN A 273 -5.91 4.68 -26.97
C ASN A 273 -7.24 4.53 -26.19
N SER A 274 -7.53 3.32 -25.72
CA SER A 274 -8.81 2.99 -25.07
C SER A 274 -8.66 1.90 -24.00
N MET A 275 -9.68 1.78 -23.14
CA MET A 275 -9.79 0.64 -22.24
C MET A 275 -10.28 -0.59 -23.00
N THR A 276 -9.67 -1.74 -22.74
CA THR A 276 -9.87 -2.98 -23.51
C THR A 276 -10.34 -4.12 -22.60
N ARG A 277 -9.75 -5.31 -22.75
CA ARG A 277 -10.13 -6.50 -21.99
C ARG A 277 -9.78 -6.35 -20.50
N SER A 278 -10.38 -7.22 -19.69
CA SER A 278 -10.07 -7.31 -18.25
C SER A 278 -9.18 -8.51 -17.96
N LEU A 279 -8.30 -8.33 -16.97
CA LEU A 279 -7.56 -9.38 -16.29
C LEU A 279 -8.33 -9.79 -15.04
N SER A 280 -8.38 -11.09 -14.76
CA SER A 280 -9.08 -11.63 -13.59
C SER A 280 -8.26 -11.50 -12.31
N ALA A 281 -8.93 -11.34 -11.18
CA ALA A 281 -8.33 -11.44 -9.85
C ALA A 281 -7.56 -12.76 -9.68
N ASN A 282 -6.56 -12.75 -8.79
CA ASN A 282 -5.67 -13.88 -8.48
C ASN A 282 -4.80 -14.38 -9.64
N THR A 283 -4.73 -13.64 -10.75
CA THR A 283 -3.76 -13.90 -11.82
C THR A 283 -2.49 -13.09 -11.61
N SER A 284 -1.33 -13.68 -11.92
CA SER A 284 -0.03 -13.05 -11.77
C SER A 284 0.52 -12.60 -13.12
N TRP A 285 1.04 -11.37 -13.18
CA TRP A 285 1.52 -10.74 -14.40
C TRP A 285 2.93 -10.19 -14.20
N LYS A 286 3.78 -10.38 -15.22
CA LYS A 286 5.07 -9.71 -15.29
C LYS A 286 4.84 -8.23 -15.60
N ILE A 287 5.52 -7.38 -14.87
CA ILE A 287 5.47 -5.93 -14.98
C ILE A 287 6.87 -5.46 -15.36
N SER A 288 6.98 -4.82 -16.52
CA SER A 288 8.27 -4.42 -17.09
C SER A 288 8.57 -2.93 -16.93
N ASN A 289 7.54 -2.11 -16.76
CA ASN A 289 7.68 -0.66 -16.67
C ASN A 289 6.48 -0.03 -15.94
N VAL A 290 6.66 1.18 -15.41
CA VAL A 290 5.58 2.00 -14.85
C VAL A 290 5.74 3.43 -15.34
N VAL A 291 4.61 4.06 -15.66
CA VAL A 291 4.55 5.42 -16.16
C VAL A 291 3.61 6.26 -15.32
N GLU A 292 3.99 7.50 -15.00
CA GLU A 292 3.13 8.53 -14.41
C GLU A 292 2.77 9.59 -15.46
N ASN A 293 1.49 9.94 -15.59
CA ASN A 293 1.05 10.98 -16.52
C ASN A 293 0.89 12.36 -15.86
N SER A 294 0.59 13.40 -16.65
CA SER A 294 0.42 14.77 -16.12
C SER A 294 -0.80 14.96 -15.21
N ALA A 295 -1.74 14.00 -15.21
CA ALA A 295 -2.86 13.96 -14.28
C ALA A 295 -2.53 13.21 -12.97
N GLY A 296 -1.28 12.71 -12.83
CA GLY A 296 -0.79 11.98 -11.67
C GLY A 296 -1.09 10.49 -11.69
N TYR A 297 -1.80 9.97 -12.70
CA TYR A 297 -2.15 8.55 -12.77
C TYR A 297 -0.95 7.70 -13.17
N TYR A 298 -0.85 6.54 -12.54
CA TYR A 298 0.19 5.56 -12.79
C TYR A 298 -0.33 4.40 -13.62
N PHE A 299 0.50 3.86 -14.50
CA PHE A 299 0.18 2.73 -15.35
C PHE A 299 1.33 1.72 -15.35
N ALA A 300 1.05 0.46 -15.03
CA ALA A 300 2.03 -0.62 -15.05
C ALA A 300 1.93 -1.45 -16.34
N GLN A 301 3.02 -1.57 -17.08
CA GLN A 301 3.07 -2.30 -18.34
C GLN A 301 3.07 -3.81 -18.11
N VAL A 302 2.15 -4.53 -18.74
CA VAL A 302 2.07 -6.01 -18.68
C VAL A 302 2.25 -6.69 -20.04
N SER A 303 2.22 -5.92 -21.11
CA SER A 303 2.51 -6.35 -22.49
C SER A 303 2.94 -5.13 -23.32
N ASN A 304 3.31 -5.32 -24.58
CA ASN A 304 3.78 -4.24 -25.47
C ASN A 304 2.86 -3.01 -25.45
N ASN A 305 1.55 -3.24 -25.57
CA ASN A 305 0.55 -2.17 -25.60
C ASN A 305 -0.42 -2.21 -24.42
N GLU A 306 -0.36 -3.19 -23.52
CA GLU A 306 -1.35 -3.34 -22.45
C GLU A 306 -0.78 -2.87 -21.11
N TRP A 307 -1.55 -2.01 -20.44
CA TRP A 307 -1.17 -1.34 -19.21
C TRP A 307 -2.28 -1.47 -18.18
N ILE A 308 -1.90 -1.80 -16.95
CA ILE A 308 -2.76 -1.81 -15.77
C ILE A 308 -2.80 -0.37 -15.23
N PRO A 309 -3.94 0.32 -15.23
CA PRO A 309 -4.09 1.56 -14.45
C PRO A 309 -3.92 1.23 -12.97
N LEU A 310 -2.94 1.84 -12.32
CA LEU A 310 -2.71 1.67 -10.89
C LEU A 310 -3.71 2.52 -10.09
N GLY A 311 -4.07 2.03 -8.91
CA GLY A 311 -5.03 2.63 -8.00
C GLY A 311 -5.15 1.79 -6.72
N GLY A 312 -6.10 2.05 -5.83
CA GLY A 312 -6.26 1.23 -4.62
C GLY A 312 -6.49 -0.26 -4.92
N SER A 313 -5.90 -1.15 -4.10
CA SER A 313 -6.08 -2.61 -4.16
C SER A 313 -5.87 -3.25 -5.53
N VAL A 314 -4.91 -2.78 -6.34
CA VAL A 314 -4.64 -3.43 -7.64
C VAL A 314 -3.93 -4.77 -7.43
N PHE A 315 -2.89 -4.78 -6.61
CA PHE A 315 -2.13 -5.98 -6.28
C PHE A 315 -2.48 -6.50 -4.89
N SER A 316 -2.36 -7.82 -4.70
CA SER A 316 -2.51 -8.46 -3.39
C SER A 316 -1.41 -8.04 -2.40
N ASP A 317 -0.28 -7.59 -2.95
CA ASP A 317 0.83 -7.00 -2.25
C ASP A 317 0.72 -5.46 -2.30
N GLY A 318 0.40 -4.87 -1.14
CA GLY A 318 0.25 -3.43 -1.03
C GLY A 318 1.55 -2.64 -1.10
N LEU A 319 2.70 -3.26 -0.80
CA LEU A 319 4.01 -2.60 -0.92
C LEU A 319 4.50 -2.61 -2.36
N LEU A 320 4.21 -3.67 -3.12
CA LEU A 320 4.57 -3.73 -4.54
C LEU A 320 4.05 -2.52 -5.31
N GLN A 321 2.82 -2.08 -5.07
CA GLN A 321 2.27 -0.90 -5.75
C GLN A 321 3.08 0.37 -5.46
N GLN A 322 3.51 0.55 -4.21
CA GLN A 322 4.37 1.67 -3.81
C GLN A 322 5.72 1.59 -4.54
N GLU A 323 6.33 0.40 -4.60
CA GLU A 323 7.62 0.17 -5.27
C GLU A 323 7.55 0.39 -6.80
N LEU A 324 6.45 -0.04 -7.41
CA LEU A 324 6.13 0.20 -8.81
C LEU A 324 6.00 1.70 -9.10
N ALA A 325 5.21 2.42 -8.30
CA ALA A 325 5.03 3.85 -8.47
C ALA A 325 6.30 4.65 -8.13
N ASN A 326 7.13 4.16 -7.21
CA ASN A 326 8.47 4.71 -6.93
C ASN A 326 9.37 4.64 -8.18
N SER A 327 9.20 3.59 -8.99
CA SER A 327 10.02 3.30 -10.16
C SER A 327 9.45 3.87 -11.46
N ALA A 328 8.42 4.72 -11.37
CA ALA A 328 7.72 5.25 -12.54
C ALA A 328 8.54 6.30 -13.29
N THR A 329 8.46 6.28 -14.62
CA THR A 329 8.93 7.37 -15.49
C THR A 329 7.80 8.35 -15.77
N TYR A 330 8.11 9.65 -15.82
CA TYR A 330 7.10 10.67 -16.10
C TYR A 330 6.88 10.84 -17.61
N GLU A 331 5.67 10.52 -18.09
CA GLU A 331 5.25 10.66 -19.49
C GLU A 331 3.95 11.49 -19.54
N PRO A 332 4.03 12.81 -19.73
CA PRO A 332 2.91 13.72 -19.46
C PRO A 332 1.68 13.49 -20.34
N SER A 333 1.83 12.96 -21.55
CA SER A 333 0.74 12.71 -22.51
C SER A 333 0.10 11.32 -22.37
N PHE A 334 0.63 10.45 -21.51
CA PHE A 334 0.20 9.06 -21.41
C PHE A 334 -1.25 8.93 -20.92
N ALA A 335 -2.10 8.26 -21.71
CA ALA A 335 -3.50 7.97 -21.39
C ALA A 335 -4.36 9.18 -20.98
N ILE A 336 -3.95 10.41 -21.32
CA ILE A 336 -4.67 11.64 -20.93
C ILE A 336 -6.06 11.72 -21.56
N SER A 337 -6.27 11.08 -22.71
CA SER A 337 -7.57 10.92 -23.37
C SER A 337 -8.65 10.31 -22.48
N LEU A 338 -8.28 9.43 -21.53
CA LEU A 338 -9.22 8.80 -20.60
C LEU A 338 -9.84 9.80 -19.61
N PHE A 339 -9.20 10.97 -19.45
CA PHE A 339 -9.58 11.98 -18.46
C PHE A 339 -10.09 13.27 -19.08
N LYS A 340 -10.15 13.34 -20.42
CA LYS A 340 -10.63 14.52 -21.17
C LYS A 340 -12.13 14.60 -21.26
#